data_AF-A0A2M8SCP3-F1
#
_entry.id   AF-A0A2M8SCP3-F1
#
_cell.length_a   1.000
_cell.length_b   1.000
_cell.length_c   1.000
_cell.angle_alpha   90.00
_cell.angle_beta   90.00
_cell.angle_gamma   90.00
#
_symmetry.space_group_name_H-M   'P 1'
#
loop_
_entity.id
_entity.type
_entity.pdbx_description
1 polymer ?
#
loop_
_entity_poly.entity_id
_entity_poly.type
_entity_poly.pdbx_seq_one_letter_code
_entity_poly.pdbx_strand_id
1 'polypeptide(L)'
;NVSQEVIRDNRERRIVPVEMSVLTVGYEQGGKIFHLLPPRPPLSLDVIYLCSDAELVKFTSAGKFGYFRHVLRAQDIPIGEVLAAHILQVKQKTKNEKWVESATQELIILLRDDYPTLMSVLGALGEVV
;
A
#
# COMPACT_ATOMS: atom_id res chain seq x y z
N ASN A 1 11.79 -35.70 -0.67
CA ASN A 1 10.76 -35.57 -1.72
C ASN A 1 9.40 -35.92 -1.14
N VAL A 2 8.50 -34.95 -1.08
CA VAL A 2 7.10 -35.14 -0.65
C VAL A 2 6.33 -35.80 -1.80
N SER A 3 5.41 -36.73 -1.50
CA SER A 3 4.63 -37.41 -2.54
C SER A 3 3.56 -36.50 -3.16
N GLN A 4 3.22 -36.73 -4.43
CA GLN A 4 2.18 -35.99 -5.14
C GLN A 4 0.81 -36.08 -4.46
N GLU A 5 0.52 -37.21 -3.80
CA GLU A 5 -0.71 -37.40 -3.04
C GLU A 5 -0.79 -36.48 -1.81
N VAL A 6 0.33 -36.30 -1.10
CA VAL A 6 0.42 -35.39 0.04
C VAL A 6 0.31 -33.92 -0.41
N ILE A 7 0.87 -33.56 -1.56
CA ILE A 7 0.74 -32.21 -2.13
C ILE A 7 -0.73 -31.91 -2.49
N ARG A 8 -1.43 -32.88 -3.10
CA ARG A 8 -2.83 -32.73 -3.50
C ARG A 8 -3.76 -32.64 -2.29
N ASP A 9 -3.59 -33.48 -1.28
CA ASP A 9 -4.35 -33.42 -0.02
C ASP A 9 -4.19 -32.06 0.67
N ASN A 10 -2.97 -31.52 0.71
CA ASN A 10 -2.71 -30.21 1.30
C ASN A 10 -3.35 -29.04 0.52
N ARG A 11 -3.44 -29.12 -0.81
CA ARG A 11 -4.10 -28.06 -1.61
C ARG A 11 -5.62 -28.13 -1.58
N GLU A 12 -6.18 -29.33 -1.62
CA GLU A 12 -7.62 -29.52 -1.88
C GLU A 12 -8.44 -29.78 -0.60
N ARG A 13 -7.83 -30.37 0.43
CA ARG A 13 -8.56 -30.84 1.63
C ARG A 13 -8.10 -30.18 2.92
N ARG A 14 -6.91 -29.58 2.94
CA ARG A 14 -6.39 -28.81 4.07
C ARG A 14 -6.28 -27.34 3.68
N ILE A 15 -7.42 -26.67 3.60
CA ILE A 15 -7.43 -25.20 3.42
C ILE A 15 -6.75 -24.60 4.65
N VAL A 16 -5.49 -24.20 4.50
CA VAL A 16 -4.82 -23.36 5.50
C VAL A 16 -5.48 -21.99 5.38
N PRO A 17 -6.13 -21.47 6.44
CA PRO A 17 -6.69 -20.14 6.40
C PRO A 17 -5.58 -19.14 6.12
N VAL A 18 -5.69 -18.40 5.02
CA VAL A 18 -4.84 -17.25 4.76
C VAL A 18 -5.42 -16.09 5.55
N GLU A 19 -4.71 -15.64 6.57
CA GLU A 19 -5.02 -14.40 7.25
C GLU A 19 -4.43 -13.24 6.46
N MET A 20 -5.27 -12.25 6.14
CA MET A 20 -4.86 -11.00 5.51
C MET A 20 -5.24 -9.83 6.41
N SER A 21 -4.29 -8.95 6.66
CA SER A 21 -4.54 -7.66 7.31
C SER A 21 -4.70 -6.59 6.24
N VAL A 22 -5.74 -5.76 6.37
CA VAL A 22 -6.03 -4.68 5.42
C VAL A 22 -5.89 -3.33 6.13
N LEU A 23 -5.08 -2.44 5.55
CA LEU A 23 -4.99 -1.06 5.99
C LEU A 23 -5.83 -0.17 5.09
N THR A 24 -6.81 0.54 5.67
CA THR A 24 -7.58 1.53 4.93
C THR A 24 -6.81 2.85 4.87
N VAL A 25 -6.53 3.33 3.67
CA VAL A 25 -5.72 4.54 3.44
C VAL A 25 -6.52 5.71 2.84
N GLY A 26 -7.76 5.46 2.43
CA GLY A 26 -8.67 6.46 1.87
C GLY A 26 -9.96 5.84 1.36
N TYR A 27 -10.87 6.68 0.85
CA TYR A 27 -12.11 6.26 0.20
C TYR A 27 -12.55 7.24 -0.88
N GLU A 28 -13.42 6.78 -1.78
CA GLU A 28 -14.14 7.62 -2.73
C GLU A 28 -15.59 7.81 -2.30
N GLN A 29 -16.09 9.04 -2.36
CA GLN A 29 -17.50 9.34 -2.17
C GLN A 29 -17.93 10.45 -3.13
N GLY A 30 -18.98 10.19 -3.91
CA GLY A 30 -19.51 11.15 -4.88
C GLY A 30 -18.48 11.60 -5.92
N GLY A 31 -17.65 10.69 -6.42
CA GLY A 31 -16.61 11.03 -7.42
C GLY A 31 -15.31 11.60 -6.82
N LYS A 32 -15.30 11.90 -5.52
CA LYS A 32 -14.19 12.58 -4.84
C LYS A 32 -13.44 11.62 -3.93
N ILE A 33 -12.12 11.65 -4.03
CA ILE A 33 -11.21 10.89 -3.17
C ILE A 33 -10.90 11.67 -1.90
N PHE A 34 -10.92 10.95 -0.78
CA PHE A 34 -10.55 11.42 0.54
C PHE A 34 -9.49 10.49 1.11
N HIS A 35 -8.31 11.04 1.45
CA HIS A 35 -7.27 10.32 2.19
C HIS A 35 -7.56 10.28 3.71
N LEU A 36 -8.80 9.97 4.06
CA LEU A 36 -9.32 9.88 5.42
C LEU A 36 -9.88 8.47 5.63
N LEU A 37 -10.11 8.09 6.87
CA LEU A 37 -10.86 6.87 7.15
C LEU A 37 -12.31 7.05 6.66
N PRO A 38 -12.92 6.01 6.07
CA PRO A 38 -14.30 6.08 5.62
C PRO A 38 -15.23 6.30 6.83
N PRO A 39 -16.35 7.02 6.64
CA PRO A 39 -17.29 7.31 7.72
C PRO A 39 -17.99 6.05 8.26
N ARG A 40 -17.93 4.94 7.51
CA ARG A 40 -18.37 3.61 7.95
C ARG A 40 -17.25 2.61 7.67
N PRO A 41 -16.88 1.75 8.64
CA PRO A 41 -15.91 0.69 8.39
C PRO A 41 -16.43 -0.27 7.31
N PRO A 42 -15.54 -0.96 6.59
CA PRO A 42 -15.96 -2.00 5.64
C PRO A 42 -16.79 -3.07 6.37
N LEU A 43 -17.85 -3.57 5.74
CA LEU A 43 -18.70 -4.58 6.34
C LEU A 43 -17.94 -5.91 6.35
N SER A 44 -18.03 -6.66 7.45
CA SER A 44 -17.48 -8.01 7.52
C SER A 44 -18.13 -8.84 6.40
N LEU A 45 -17.32 -9.40 5.49
CA LEU A 45 -17.69 -10.19 4.30
C LEU A 45 -17.84 -9.44 2.97
N ASP A 46 -17.49 -8.15 2.89
CA ASP A 46 -17.37 -7.49 1.59
C ASP A 46 -16.21 -8.10 0.77
N VAL A 47 -16.45 -8.32 -0.52
CA VAL A 47 -15.44 -8.85 -1.44
C VAL A 47 -14.38 -7.78 -1.71
N ILE A 48 -13.12 -8.14 -1.48
CA ILE A 48 -11.98 -7.26 -1.78
C ILE A 48 -11.57 -7.48 -3.23
N TYR A 49 -11.55 -6.41 -4.00
CA TYR A 49 -11.09 -6.41 -5.39
C TYR A 49 -9.75 -5.67 -5.49
N LEU A 50 -8.91 -6.15 -6.40
CA LEU A 50 -7.70 -5.42 -6.77
C LEU A 50 -8.10 -4.16 -7.56
N CYS A 51 -7.55 -3.01 -7.16
CA CYS A 51 -7.73 -1.77 -7.92
C CYS A 51 -7.21 -1.93 -9.35
N SER A 52 -7.98 -1.42 -10.31
CA SER A 52 -7.51 -1.24 -11.68
C SER A 52 -6.39 -0.20 -11.76
N ASP A 53 -5.64 -0.22 -12.86
CA ASP A 53 -4.62 0.79 -13.14
C ASP A 53 -5.22 2.21 -13.12
N ALA A 54 -6.45 2.38 -13.62
CA ALA A 54 -7.15 3.66 -13.61
C ALA A 54 -7.51 4.13 -12.20
N GLU A 55 -7.97 3.24 -11.33
CA GLU A 55 -8.28 3.55 -9.93
C GLU A 55 -7.03 3.89 -9.13
N LEU A 56 -5.93 3.16 -9.36
CA LEU A 56 -4.63 3.47 -8.75
C LEU A 56 -4.18 4.88 -9.13
N VAL A 57 -4.19 5.21 -10.42
CA VAL A 57 -3.80 6.54 -10.93
C VAL A 57 -4.71 7.62 -10.36
N LYS A 58 -6.03 7.40 -10.36
CA LYS A 58 -7.02 8.34 -9.83
C LYS A 58 -6.78 8.61 -8.34
N PHE A 59 -6.61 7.56 -7.54
CA PHE A 59 -6.35 7.67 -6.09
C PHE A 59 -5.06 8.43 -5.81
N THR A 60 -3.97 8.04 -6.47
CA THR A 60 -2.62 8.58 -6.21
C THR A 60 -2.40 9.99 -6.74
N SER A 61 -3.21 10.44 -7.69
CA SER A 61 -3.21 11.81 -8.20
C SER A 61 -4.01 12.78 -7.33
N ALA A 62 -4.77 12.28 -6.35
CA ALA A 62 -5.62 13.12 -5.51
C ALA A 62 -4.86 13.75 -4.34
N GLY A 63 -5.14 15.03 -4.07
CA GLY A 63 -4.64 15.72 -2.88
C GLY A 63 -3.11 15.84 -2.83
N LYS A 64 -2.55 15.70 -1.63
CA LYS A 64 -1.11 15.86 -1.33
C LYS A 64 -0.60 14.68 -0.51
N PHE A 65 -0.75 13.46 -1.04
CA PHE A 65 -0.27 12.23 -0.41
C PHE A 65 -0.73 11.98 1.03
N GLY A 66 -1.82 12.61 1.47
CA GLY A 66 -2.31 12.50 2.86
C GLY A 66 -2.62 11.07 3.32
N TYR A 67 -2.59 10.06 2.43
CA TYR A 67 -2.76 8.66 2.76
C TYR A 67 -1.47 8.03 3.34
N PHE A 68 -0.29 8.60 3.09
CA PHE A 68 0.99 8.14 3.66
C PHE A 68 0.96 8.09 5.18
N ARG A 69 0.32 9.05 5.84
CA ARG A 69 0.20 9.05 7.32
C ARG A 69 -0.47 7.80 7.88
N HIS A 70 -1.36 7.16 7.12
CA HIS A 70 -2.02 5.93 7.56
C HIS A 70 -1.05 4.75 7.45
N VAL A 71 -0.27 4.69 6.36
CA VAL A 71 0.79 3.69 6.17
C VAL A 71 1.88 3.83 7.22
N LEU A 72 2.35 5.05 7.48
CA LEU A 72 3.40 5.33 8.47
C LEU A 72 2.96 5.04 9.91
N ARG A 73 1.66 4.96 10.18
CA ARG A 73 1.10 4.62 11.50
C ARG A 73 0.79 3.14 11.65
N ALA A 74 0.87 2.36 10.57
CA ALA A 74 0.64 0.93 10.65
C ALA A 74 1.74 0.26 11.48
N GLN A 75 1.33 -0.52 12.46
CA GLN A 75 2.24 -1.29 13.31
C GLN A 75 2.51 -2.66 12.68
N ASP A 76 3.65 -3.26 13.04
CA ASP A 76 4.01 -4.64 12.68
C ASP A 76 4.18 -4.92 11.17
N ILE A 77 4.48 -3.89 10.37
CA ILE A 77 4.80 -4.05 8.94
C ILE A 77 6.13 -3.38 8.57
N PRO A 78 6.85 -3.85 7.55
CA PRO A 78 8.05 -3.20 7.03
C PRO A 78 7.66 -1.94 6.23
N ILE A 79 7.43 -0.82 6.93
CA ILE A 79 6.89 0.44 6.35
C ILE A 79 7.72 0.92 5.14
N GLY A 80 9.06 0.90 5.23
CA GLY A 80 9.95 1.33 4.15
C GLY A 80 9.75 0.54 2.86
N GLU A 81 9.71 -0.79 2.96
CA GLU A 81 9.50 -1.70 1.84
C GLU A 81 8.11 -1.51 1.22
N VAL A 82 7.08 -1.37 2.04
CA VAL A 82 5.70 -1.18 1.57
C VAL A 82 5.56 0.13 0.80
N LEU A 83 6.14 1.22 1.31
CA LEU A 83 6.12 2.51 0.62
C LEU A 83 6.94 2.49 -0.68
N ALA A 84 8.13 1.89 -0.66
CA ALA A 84 8.98 1.76 -1.84
C ALA A 84 8.29 0.94 -2.94
N ALA A 85 7.71 -0.21 -2.58
CA ALA A 85 6.96 -1.05 -3.52
C ALA A 85 5.75 -0.31 -4.11
N HIS A 86 5.00 0.44 -3.30
CA HIS A 86 3.87 1.24 -3.77
C HIS A 86 4.32 2.38 -4.70
N ILE A 87 5.38 3.10 -4.35
CA ILE A 87 5.93 4.17 -5.21
C ILE A 87 6.43 3.60 -6.54
N LEU A 88 7.09 2.43 -6.53
CA LEU A 88 7.49 1.73 -7.75
C LEU A 88 6.28 1.38 -8.61
N GLN A 89 5.22 0.83 -8.00
CA GLN A 89 3.99 0.48 -8.70
C GLN A 89 3.39 1.69 -9.40
N VAL A 90 3.26 2.82 -8.69
CA VAL A 90 2.72 4.06 -9.26
C VAL A 90 3.62 4.61 -10.36
N LYS A 91 4.95 4.62 -10.15
CA LYS A 91 5.94 5.04 -11.15
C LYS A 91 5.81 4.23 -12.44
N GLN A 92 5.72 2.90 -12.35
CA GLN A 92 5.59 2.03 -13.52
C GLN A 92 4.31 2.27 -14.31
N LYS A 93 3.20 2.58 -13.62
CA LYS A 93 1.89 2.79 -14.24
C LYS A 93 1.73 4.19 -14.82
N THR A 94 2.21 5.21 -14.12
CA THR A 94 2.07 6.61 -14.51
C THR A 94 3.22 7.13 -15.37
N LYS A 95 4.41 6.54 -15.23
CA LYS A 95 5.69 7.04 -15.74
C LYS A 95 5.96 8.51 -15.35
N ASN A 96 5.42 8.94 -14.21
CA ASN A 96 5.47 10.32 -13.77
C ASN A 96 6.58 10.52 -12.73
N GLU A 97 7.77 10.91 -13.20
CA GLU A 97 8.93 11.17 -12.33
C GLU A 97 8.67 12.30 -11.32
N LYS A 98 7.96 13.36 -11.73
CA LYS A 98 7.60 14.47 -10.84
C LYS A 98 6.71 14.02 -9.67
N TRP A 99 5.85 13.03 -9.90
CA TRP A 99 5.03 12.45 -8.83
C TRP A 99 5.91 11.72 -7.81
N VAL A 100 6.93 10.98 -8.27
CA VAL A 100 7.89 10.29 -7.41
C VAL A 100 8.69 11.28 -6.58
N GLU A 101 9.21 12.35 -7.20
CA GLU A 101 9.91 13.43 -6.50
C GLU A 101 9.03 14.07 -5.41
N SER A 102 7.78 14.37 -5.76
CA SER A 102 6.80 14.97 -4.84
C SER A 102 6.44 14.02 -3.68
N ALA A 103 6.31 12.73 -3.96
CA ALA A 103 6.05 11.71 -2.96
C ALA A 103 7.24 11.56 -1.98
N THR A 104 8.47 11.51 -2.50
CA THR A 104 9.69 11.46 -1.70
C THR A 104 9.83 12.70 -0.83
N GLN A 105 9.56 13.89 -1.38
CA GLN A 105 9.60 15.13 -0.60
C GLN A 105 8.57 15.13 0.53
N GLU A 106 7.35 14.67 0.28
CA GLU A 106 6.34 14.56 1.35
C GLU A 106 6.78 13.57 2.44
N LEU A 107 7.39 12.44 2.08
CA LEU A 107 7.90 11.48 3.06
C LEU A 107 9.00 12.08 3.94
N ILE A 108 9.90 12.87 3.36
CA ILE A 108 10.92 13.64 4.11
C ILE A 108 10.24 14.60 5.10
N ILE A 109 9.18 15.29 4.68
CA ILE A 109 8.44 16.23 5.54
C ILE A 109 7.73 15.48 6.68
N LEU A 110 7.03 14.39 6.38
CA LEU A 110 6.26 13.60 7.35
C LEU A 110 7.16 12.92 8.40
N LEU A 111 8.38 12.55 8.03
CA LEU A 111 9.33 11.83 8.88
C LEU A 111 10.49 12.72 9.37
N ARG A 112 10.40 14.04 9.22
CA ARG A 112 11.48 14.98 9.58
C ARG A 112 11.97 14.84 11.03
N ASP A 113 11.06 14.45 11.93
CA ASP A 113 11.30 14.29 13.37
C ASP A 113 11.56 12.81 13.75
N ASP A 114 11.52 11.89 12.77
CA ASP A 114 11.79 10.45 12.92
C ASP A 114 12.87 10.01 11.91
N TYR A 115 14.10 10.42 12.20
CA TYR A 115 15.27 10.17 11.36
C TYR A 115 15.55 8.68 11.09
N PRO A 116 15.46 7.76 12.08
CA PRO A 116 15.64 6.33 11.83
C PRO A 116 14.66 5.78 10.79
N THR A 117 13.37 6.08 10.92
CA THR A 117 12.35 5.64 9.96
C THR A 117 12.56 6.29 8.60
N LEU A 118 12.90 7.58 8.55
CA LEU A 118 13.21 8.28 7.31
C LEU A 118 14.35 7.60 6.54
N MET A 119 15.46 7.28 7.20
CA MET A 119 16.60 6.63 6.55
C MET A 119 16.25 5.23 6.04
N SER A 120 15.43 4.48 6.78
CA SER A 120 14.94 3.17 6.31
C SER A 120 14.08 3.31 5.05
N VAL A 121 13.15 4.27 5.03
CA VAL A 121 12.29 4.53 3.86
C VAL A 121 13.09 5.01 2.65
N LEU A 122 14.03 5.94 2.84
CA LEU A 122 14.87 6.44 1.75
C LEU A 122 15.84 5.38 1.23
N GLY A 123 16.35 4.50 2.09
CA GLY A 123 17.16 3.36 1.68
C GLY A 123 16.40 2.44 0.73
N ALA A 124 15.17 2.04 1.09
CA ALA A 124 14.32 1.22 0.24
C ALA A 124 13.92 1.94 -1.07
N LEU A 125 13.65 3.24 -1.01
CA LEU A 125 13.33 4.03 -2.20
C LEU A 125 14.51 4.17 -3.16
N GLY A 126 15.75 4.19 -2.67
CA GLY A 126 16.95 4.25 -3.50
C GLY A 126 17.08 3.08 -4.49
N GLU A 127 16.48 1.94 -4.20
CA GLU A 127 16.46 0.76 -5.10
C GLU A 127 15.38 0.88 -6.20
N VAL A 128 14.44 1.81 -6.05
CA VAL A 128 13.23 1.95 -6.87
C VAL A 128 13.27 3.18 -7.80
N VAL A 129 13.89 4.26 -7.32
CA VAL A 129 13.92 5.57 -7.98
C VAL A 129 14.99 5.61 -9.06
#